data_AF-A0A6A3RAN5-F1
#
_entry.id   AF-A0A6A3RAN5-F1
#
_cell.length_a   1.000
_cell.length_b   1.000
_cell.length_c   1.000
_cell.angle_alpha   90.00
_cell.angle_beta   90.00
_cell.angle_gamma   90.00
#
_symmetry.space_group_name_H-M   'P 1'
#
loop_
_entity.id
_entity.type
_entity.pdbx_description
1 polymer ?
#
loop_
_entity_poly.entity_id
_entity_poly.type
_entity_poly.pdbx_seq_one_letter_code
_entity_poly.pdbx_strand_id
1 'polypeptide(L)'
;MGRKHEDDYVTYTLVTTPATNDAPAETAKLKIKKFRGGSARDWLRWSGQFRTLARKKGWSDEQKAHNLVALIEGDLETEVEVAARDAVNGGQSFEQFFT
;
A
#
# COMPACT_ATOMS: atom_id res chain seq x y z
N MET A 1 -7.98 -15.05 24.93
CA MET A 1 -6.56 -15.24 24.55
C MET A 1 -6.24 -14.23 23.45
N GLY A 2 -5.57 -13.13 23.78
CA GLY A 2 -5.18 -12.14 22.78
C GLY A 2 -4.03 -12.70 21.95
N ARG A 3 -4.27 -12.99 20.66
CA ARG A 3 -3.16 -13.22 19.74
C ARG A 3 -2.33 -11.94 19.75
N LYS A 4 -1.07 -12.03 20.20
CA LYS A 4 -0.07 -11.00 19.90
C LYS A 4 0.09 -11.04 18.39
N HIS A 5 -0.66 -10.17 17.72
CA HIS A 5 -0.48 -9.92 16.32
C HIS A 5 0.87 -9.20 16.22
N GLU A 6 1.92 -9.95 15.89
CA GLU A 6 3.19 -9.36 15.47
C GLU A 6 2.89 -8.32 14.39
N ASP A 7 3.59 -7.19 14.45
CA ASP A 7 3.43 -6.12 13.50
C ASP A 7 3.84 -6.65 12.12
N ASP A 8 2.87 -7.10 11.32
CA ASP A 8 3.13 -7.66 10.01
C ASP A 8 3.46 -6.51 9.05
N TYR A 9 4.75 -6.38 8.77
CA TYR A 9 5.27 -5.46 7.77
C TYR A 9 5.37 -6.16 6.43
N VAL A 10 4.86 -5.51 5.39
CA VAL A 10 5.16 -5.88 4.00
C VAL A 10 6.42 -5.13 3.56
N THR A 11 7.36 -5.88 3.00
CA THR A 11 8.62 -5.32 2.48
C THR A 11 8.58 -5.26 0.96
N TYR A 12 8.74 -4.06 0.42
CA TYR A 12 8.88 -3.80 -1.01
C TYR A 12 10.34 -3.54 -1.36
N THR A 13 10.81 -4.17 -2.43
CA THR A 13 12.14 -3.90 -3.01
C THR A 13 11.99 -2.86 -4.11
N LEU A 14 12.70 -1.74 -4.00
CA LEU A 14 12.82 -0.71 -5.02
C LEU A 14 14.18 -0.88 -5.70
N VAL A 15 14.20 -1.03 -7.02
CA VAL A 15 15.45 -0.97 -7.79
C VAL A 15 15.83 0.50 -7.91
N THR A 16 16.99 0.88 -7.36
CA THR A 16 17.52 2.26 -7.44
C THR A 16 18.44 2.42 -8.64
N THR A 17 19.20 1.36 -8.95
CA THR A 17 20.10 1.30 -10.09
C THR A 17 19.85 -0.03 -10.82
N PRO A 18 19.50 -0.03 -12.12
CA PRO A 18 19.30 -1.26 -12.87
C PRO A 18 20.56 -2.12 -12.91
N ALA A 19 20.39 -3.43 -13.02
CA ALA A 19 21.52 -4.32 -13.31
C ALA A 19 22.08 -4.02 -14.71
N THR A 20 23.39 -4.10 -14.85
CA THR A 20 24.10 -4.08 -16.14
C THR A 20 24.82 -5.41 -16.33
N ASN A 21 25.49 -5.61 -17.47
CA ASN A 21 26.29 -6.81 -17.72
C ASN A 21 27.44 -6.97 -16.71
N ASP A 22 27.89 -5.86 -16.13
CA ASP A 22 29.07 -5.80 -15.26
C ASP A 22 28.72 -5.62 -13.76
N ALA A 23 27.46 -5.30 -13.43
CA ALA A 23 27.05 -5.05 -12.05
C ALA A 23 25.59 -5.47 -11.75
N PRO A 24 25.32 -6.07 -10.58
CA PRO A 24 23.96 -6.39 -10.16
C PRO A 24 23.15 -5.11 -9.86
N ALA A 25 21.83 -5.23 -9.87
CA ALA A 25 20.94 -4.12 -9.54
C ALA A 25 21.12 -3.68 -8.08
N GLU A 26 21.22 -2.38 -7.86
CA GLU A 26 21.15 -1.82 -6.52
C GLU A 26 19.68 -1.71 -6.10
N THR A 27 19.39 -2.13 -4.87
CA THR A 27 18.04 -2.15 -4.36
C THR A 27 17.92 -1.55 -2.97
N ALA A 28 16.83 -0.82 -2.74
CA ALA A 28 16.42 -0.31 -1.45
C ALA A 28 15.20 -1.09 -0.95
N LYS A 29 15.15 -1.37 0.36
CA LYS A 29 14.00 -2.01 1.01
C LYS A 29 13.10 -0.94 1.64
N LEU A 30 11.83 -0.94 1.28
CA LEU A 30 10.78 -0.11 1.87
C LEU A 30 9.86 -1.01 2.68
N LYS A 31 9.56 -0.64 3.92
CA LYS A 31 8.63 -1.38 4.77
C LYS A 31 7.39 -0.54 5.03
N ILE A 32 6.23 -1.18 4.94
CA ILE A 32 4.95 -0.60 5.36
C ILE A 32 4.22 -1.62 6.23
N LYS A 33 3.64 -1.15 7.33
CA LYS A 33 2.83 -1.98 8.21
C LYS A 33 1.47 -2.23 7.56
N LYS A 34 0.86 -3.40 7.73
CA LYS A 34 -0.54 -3.58 7.35
C LYS A 34 -1.46 -2.75 8.25
N PHE A 35 -2.51 -2.17 7.68
CA PHE A 35 -3.53 -1.45 8.44
C PHE A 35 -4.58 -2.42 8.95
N ARG A 36 -4.82 -2.43 10.27
CA ARG A 36 -5.70 -3.37 10.97
C ARG A 36 -6.87 -2.67 11.67
N GLY A 37 -7.22 -1.46 11.23
CA GLY A 37 -8.10 -0.56 11.97
C GLY A 37 -7.38 0.21 13.07
N GLY A 38 -8.10 1.14 13.68
CA GLY A 38 -7.57 2.10 14.66
C GLY A 38 -8.35 3.40 14.65
N SER A 39 -7.77 4.46 15.19
CA SER A 39 -8.38 5.79 15.15
C SER A 39 -8.25 6.42 13.76
N ALA A 40 -9.05 7.47 13.49
CA ALA A 40 -8.89 8.28 12.28
C ALA A 40 -7.47 8.86 12.12
N ARG A 41 -6.79 9.14 13.24
CA ARG A 41 -5.39 9.60 13.24
C ARG A 41 -4.43 8.50 12.76
N ASP A 42 -4.68 7.25 13.13
CA ASP A 42 -3.87 6.11 12.71
C ASP A 42 -4.06 5.85 11.21
N TRP A 43 -5.30 5.96 10.72
CA TRP A 43 -5.61 5.91 9.30
C TRP A 43 -4.87 6.99 8.50
N LEU A 44 -4.96 8.25 8.92
CA LEU A 44 -4.29 9.37 8.24
C LEU A 44 -2.77 9.21 8.18
N ARG A 45 -2.17 8.71 9.27
CA ARG A 45 -0.73 8.42 9.29
C ARG A 45 -0.38 7.31 8.31
N TRP A 46 -1.14 6.22 8.33
CA TRP A 46 -0.88 5.05 7.49
C TRP A 46 -1.08 5.35 6.00
N SER A 47 -2.18 6.02 5.64
CA SER A 47 -2.48 6.40 4.26
C SER A 47 -1.42 7.35 3.69
N GLY A 48 -0.88 8.26 4.50
CA GLY A 48 0.27 9.10 4.12
C GLY A 48 1.54 8.30 3.82
N GLN A 49 1.81 7.23 4.60
CA GLN A 49 2.92 6.31 4.34
C GLN A 49 2.69 5.51 3.04
N PHE A 50 1.47 5.00 2.83
CA PHE A 50 1.08 4.30 1.61
C PHE A 50 1.24 5.18 0.36
N ARG A 51 0.75 6.42 0.38
CA ARG A 51 0.89 7.37 -0.74
C ARG A 51 2.36 7.66 -1.08
N THR A 52 3.20 7.80 -0.04
CA THR A 52 4.64 7.98 -0.24
C THR A 52 5.30 6.76 -0.87
N LEU A 53 4.91 5.55 -0.46
CA LEU A 53 5.38 4.30 -1.04
C LEU A 53 4.96 4.16 -2.50
N ALA A 54 3.68 4.38 -2.81
CA ALA A 54 3.13 4.32 -4.16
C ALA A 54 3.88 5.26 -5.10
N ARG A 55 4.14 6.50 -4.66
CA ARG A 55 4.94 7.47 -5.43
C ARG A 55 6.37 7.00 -5.66
N LYS A 56 7.04 6.47 -4.64
CA LYS A 56 8.42 5.96 -4.77
C LYS A 56 8.53 4.76 -5.70
N LYS A 57 7.50 3.90 -5.74
CA LYS A 57 7.44 2.73 -6.61
C LYS A 57 6.90 3.03 -8.01
N GLY A 58 6.39 4.24 -8.23
CA GLY A 58 5.77 4.65 -9.50
C GLY A 58 4.52 3.84 -9.84
N TRP A 59 3.70 3.50 -8.84
CA TRP A 59 2.52 2.67 -9.06
C TRP A 59 1.44 3.35 -9.90
N SER A 60 0.85 2.61 -10.84
CA SER A 60 -0.41 2.99 -11.52
C SER A 60 -1.57 3.00 -10.53
N ASP A 61 -2.71 3.57 -10.92
CA ASP A 61 -3.90 3.59 -10.07
C ASP A 61 -4.45 2.18 -9.81
N GLU A 62 -4.39 1.24 -10.78
CA GLU A 62 -4.76 -0.15 -10.52
C GLU A 62 -3.78 -0.83 -9.54
N GLN A 63 -2.48 -0.55 -9.67
CA GLN A 63 -1.47 -1.09 -8.75
C GLN A 63 -1.66 -0.53 -7.33
N LYS A 64 -2.04 0.75 -7.19
CA LYS A 64 -2.39 1.34 -5.90
C LYS A 64 -3.60 0.65 -5.31
N ALA A 65 -4.68 0.47 -6.07
CA ALA A 65 -5.89 -0.20 -5.58
C ALA A 65 -5.59 -1.64 -5.12
N HIS A 66 -4.86 -2.42 -5.93
CA HIS A 66 -4.50 -3.80 -5.58
C HIS A 66 -3.61 -3.87 -4.33
N ASN A 67 -2.58 -3.03 -4.24
CA ASN A 67 -1.72 -3.00 -3.05
C ASN A 67 -2.43 -2.43 -1.82
N LEU A 68 -3.42 -1.55 -2.00
CA LEU A 68 -4.22 -1.04 -0.89
C LEU A 68 -5.00 -2.17 -0.24
N VAL A 69 -5.71 -2.98 -1.03
CA VAL A 69 -6.44 -4.15 -0.54
C VAL A 69 -5.50 -5.13 0.16
N ALA A 70 -4.34 -5.45 -0.45
CA ALA A 70 -3.39 -6.39 0.15
C ALA A 70 -2.75 -5.92 1.48
N LEU A 71 -2.78 -4.61 1.75
CA LEU A 71 -2.20 -4.01 2.94
C LEU A 71 -3.22 -3.64 4.03
N ILE A 72 -4.51 -3.87 3.78
CA ILE A 72 -5.58 -3.71 4.76
C ILE A 72 -6.00 -5.11 5.23
N GLU A 73 -6.17 -5.28 6.53
CA GLU A 73 -6.60 -6.54 7.14
C GLU A 73 -7.77 -6.29 8.11
N GLY A 74 -8.66 -7.27 8.22
CA GLY A 74 -9.80 -7.25 9.14
C GLY A 74 -11.07 -6.71 8.48
N ASP A 75 -12.02 -6.24 9.28
CA ASP A 75 -13.38 -5.88 8.82
C ASP A 75 -13.40 -4.77 7.74
N LEU A 76 -12.31 -4.00 7.63
CA LEU A 76 -12.15 -2.95 6.62
C LEU A 76 -11.74 -3.46 5.23
N GLU A 77 -11.27 -4.71 5.12
CA GLU A 77 -10.79 -5.27 3.84
C GLU A 77 -11.93 -5.34 2.83
N THR A 78 -13.09 -5.87 3.22
CA THR A 78 -14.26 -5.99 2.33
C THR A 78 -14.83 -4.62 1.93
N GLU A 79 -14.92 -3.68 2.86
CA GLU A 79 -15.41 -2.32 2.56
C GLU A 79 -14.47 -1.58 1.60
N VAL A 80 -13.16 -1.72 1.80
CA VAL A 80 -12.17 -1.08 0.92
C VAL A 80 -12.06 -1.78 -0.43
N GLU A 81 -12.21 -3.10 -0.50
CA GLU A 81 -12.25 -3.83 -1.77
C GLU A 81 -13.44 -3.38 -2.64
N VAL A 82 -14.63 -3.28 -2.06
CA VAL A 82 -15.83 -2.78 -2.77
C VAL A 82 -15.59 -1.34 -3.26
N ALA A 83 -15.16 -0.46 -2.36
CA ALA A 83 -14.99 0.95 -2.68
C ALA A 83 -13.86 1.18 -3.71
N ALA A 84 -12.77 0.41 -3.65
CA ALA A 84 -11.68 0.47 -4.63
C ALA A 84 -12.13 -0.03 -6.01
N ARG A 85 -12.93 -1.10 -6.06
CA ARG A 85 -13.49 -1.62 -7.31
C ARG A 85 -14.45 -0.61 -7.96
N ASP A 86 -15.29 0.04 -7.16
CA ASP A 86 -16.21 1.07 -7.64
C ASP A 86 -15.47 2.29 -8.18
N ALA A 87 -14.39 2.73 -7.51
CA ALA A 87 -13.55 3.83 -7.99
C ALA A 87 -12.90 3.53 -9.34
N VAL A 88 -12.36 2.31 -9.52
CA VAL A 88 -11.78 1.87 -10.81
C VAL A 88 -12.84 1.83 -11.91
N ASN A 89 -14.02 1.27 -11.63
CA ASN A 89 -15.12 1.21 -12.59
C ASN A 89 -15.70 2.59 -12.94
N GLY A 90 -15.67 3.52 -11.98
CA GLY A 90 -16.10 4.91 -12.17
C GLY A 90 -15.06 5.82 -12.83
N GLY A 91 -13.86 5.30 -13.15
CA GLY A 91 -12.76 6.12 -13.67
C GLY A 91 -12.24 7.17 -12.68
N GLN A 92 -12.49 6.98 -11.39
CA GLN A 92 -12.04 7.89 -10.35
C GLN A 92 -10.56 7.66 -10.07
N SER A 93 -9.81 8.77 -9.97
CA SER A 93 -8.42 8.70 -9.54
C SER A 93 -8.31 8.24 -8.09
N PHE A 94 -7.21 7.60 -7.74
CA PHE A 94 -6.92 7.17 -6.37
C PHE A 94 -7.00 8.31 -5.35
N GLU A 95 -6.70 9.55 -5.76
CA GLU A 95 -6.80 10.73 -4.90
C GLU A 95 -8.26 11.13 -4.63
N GLN A 96 -9.16 10.96 -5.60
CA GLN A 96 -10.60 11.15 -5.40
C GLN A 96 -11.21 10.06 -4.51
N PHE A 97 -10.62 8.86 -4.49
CA PHE A 97 -11.03 7.78 -3.60
C PHE A 97 -10.64 8.04 -2.13
N PHE A 98 -9.55 8.78 -1.88
CA PHE A 98 -8.99 9.00 -0.54
C PHE A 98 -9.47 10.27 0.19
N THR A 99 -10.25 11.13 -0.48
CA THR A 99 -10.72 12.42 0.04
C THR A 99 -12.20 12.36 0.40
#